data_AF-K1DWN7-F1
#
_entry.id   AF-K1DWN7-F1
#
_cell.length_a   1.000
_cell.length_b   1.000
_cell.length_c   1.000
_cell.angle_alpha   90.00
_cell.angle_beta   90.00
_cell.angle_gamma   90.00
#
_symmetry.space_group_name_H-M   'P 1'
#
loop_
_entity.id
_entity.type
_entity.pdbx_description
1 polymer ?
#
loop_
_entity_poly.entity_id
_entity_poly.type
_entity_poly.pdbx_seq_one_letter_code
_entity_poly.pdbx_strand_id
1 'polypeptide(L)'
;MLTASRADQTSAETPAGRGQFSAYLEGALEGGAADVLGHLTLAGLYSYLSEAFGTWDQRPMFKANVDHLQDIRRCDPAVPLSTLRRLPEWFPTPDHVFPLNPSYEPDKRDSGLEPHPEHEAVFKQLQKCASAKLVEPVGADHMFFAAMQSEGCRLTPLGRHYRHMASEDRL
;
A
#
# COMPACT_ATOMS: atom_id res chain seq x y z
N MET A 1 17.48 4.05 -17.79
CA MET A 1 17.52 2.84 -18.64
C MET A 1 17.24 1.62 -17.76
N LEU A 2 16.28 0.80 -18.17
CA LEU A 2 15.94 -0.47 -17.54
C LEU A 2 16.07 -1.58 -18.58
N THR A 3 16.80 -2.65 -18.26
CA THR A 3 17.03 -3.78 -19.18
C THR A 3 16.65 -5.10 -18.51
N ALA A 4 16.28 -6.09 -19.33
CA ALA A 4 15.82 -7.40 -18.88
C ALA A 4 16.94 -8.27 -18.29
N SER A 5 18.14 -8.18 -18.87
CA SER A 5 19.30 -8.98 -18.49
C SER A 5 20.60 -8.17 -18.62
N ARG A 6 21.69 -8.73 -18.11
CA ARG A 6 23.05 -8.28 -18.41
C ARG A 6 23.51 -8.83 -19.76
N ALA A 7 24.59 -8.25 -20.28
CA ALA A 7 25.18 -8.65 -21.56
C ALA A 7 25.70 -10.10 -21.58
N ASP A 8 26.01 -10.67 -20.41
CA ASP A 8 26.48 -12.05 -20.23
C ASP A 8 25.34 -13.03 -19.88
N GLN A 9 24.08 -12.60 -19.94
CA GLN A 9 22.91 -13.41 -19.59
C GLN A 9 21.91 -13.48 -20.75
N THR A 10 21.33 -14.66 -20.95
CA THR A 10 20.21 -14.87 -21.88
C THR A 10 18.90 -14.38 -21.27
N SER A 11 17.99 -13.88 -22.11
CA SER A 11 16.62 -13.62 -21.68
C SER A 11 15.81 -14.91 -21.63
N ALA A 12 15.03 -15.11 -20.57
CA ALA A 12 14.22 -16.29 -20.34
C ALA A 12 12.75 -16.10 -20.77
N GLU A 13 12.07 -17.21 -21.02
CA GLU A 13 10.63 -17.27 -21.29
C GLU A 13 9.90 -18.00 -20.17
N THR A 14 8.63 -17.63 -19.97
CA THR A 14 7.68 -18.36 -19.13
C THR A 14 7.30 -19.69 -19.78
N PRO A 15 6.76 -20.66 -19.03
CA PRO A 15 6.22 -21.91 -19.60
C PRO A 15 5.15 -21.71 -20.68
N ALA A 16 4.52 -20.53 -20.71
CA ALA A 16 3.54 -20.14 -21.72
C ALA A 16 4.16 -19.52 -22.99
N GLY A 17 5.49 -19.52 -23.13
CA GLY A 17 6.19 -18.97 -24.31
C GLY A 17 6.21 -17.44 -24.40
N ARG A 18 5.98 -16.74 -23.28
CA ARG A 18 6.10 -15.27 -23.21
C ARG A 18 7.43 -14.90 -22.56
N GLY A 19 8.09 -13.84 -23.03
CA GLY A 19 9.31 -13.32 -22.37
C GLY A 19 9.05 -13.01 -20.88
N GLN A 20 9.85 -13.61 -20.00
CA GLN A 20 9.61 -13.58 -18.55
C GLN A 20 9.69 -12.15 -17.99
N PHE A 21 10.65 -11.36 -18.47
CA PHE A 21 10.75 -9.94 -18.10
C PHE A 21 9.51 -9.15 -18.49
N SER A 22 9.05 -9.31 -19.73
CA SER A 22 7.87 -8.60 -20.23
C SER A 22 6.62 -8.98 -19.43
N ALA A 23 6.46 -10.27 -19.11
CA ALA A 23 5.33 -10.74 -18.32
C ALA A 23 5.29 -10.12 -16.91
N TYR A 24 6.44 -10.00 -16.22
CA TYR A 24 6.48 -9.32 -14.91
C TYR A 24 6.38 -7.80 -15.03
N LEU A 25 6.93 -7.21 -16.09
CA LEU A 25 6.80 -5.77 -16.35
C LEU A 25 5.35 -5.36 -16.57
N GLU A 26 4.55 -6.20 -17.23
CA GLU A 26 3.11 -6.00 -17.37
C GLU A 26 2.42 -5.94 -16.00
N GLY A 27 2.64 -6.92 -15.12
CA GLY A 27 2.07 -6.91 -13.77
C GLY A 27 2.52 -5.70 -12.93
N ALA A 28 3.78 -5.28 -13.10
CA ALA A 28 4.30 -4.05 -12.49
C ALA A 28 3.51 -2.82 -12.96
N LEU A 29 3.31 -2.69 -14.28
CA LEU A 29 2.60 -1.58 -14.94
C LEU A 29 1.09 -1.58 -14.70
N GLU A 30 0.49 -2.73 -14.38
CA GLU A 30 -0.92 -2.84 -13.97
C GLU A 30 -1.16 -2.30 -12.55
N GLY A 31 -0.10 -2.06 -11.78
CA GLY A 31 -0.17 -1.46 -10.44
C GLY A 31 0.63 -2.21 -9.39
N GLY A 32 1.19 -3.38 -9.71
CA GLY A 32 2.01 -4.15 -8.76
C GLY A 32 3.22 -3.38 -8.21
N ALA A 33 3.75 -2.42 -8.99
CA ALA A 33 4.87 -1.56 -8.62
C ALA A 33 4.46 -0.13 -8.22
N ALA A 34 3.15 0.16 -8.14
CA ALA A 34 2.66 1.48 -7.75
C ALA A 34 2.79 1.68 -6.23
N ASP A 35 3.10 2.90 -5.80
CA ASP A 35 3.05 3.25 -4.39
C ASP A 35 1.59 3.44 -3.89
N VAL A 36 1.41 3.83 -2.63
CA VAL A 36 0.08 4.00 -2.02
C VAL A 36 -0.76 5.08 -2.73
N LEU A 37 -0.11 6.07 -3.34
CA LEU A 37 -0.75 7.14 -4.11
C LEU A 37 -0.98 6.75 -5.58
N GLY A 38 -0.52 5.58 -6.00
CA GLY A 38 -0.61 5.12 -7.37
C GLY A 38 0.54 5.60 -8.26
N HIS A 39 1.58 6.23 -7.71
CA HIS A 39 2.75 6.64 -8.48
C HIS A 39 3.57 5.42 -8.85
N LEU A 40 3.80 5.23 -10.14
CA LEU A 40 4.67 4.19 -10.66
C LEU A 40 5.90 4.85 -11.28
N THR A 41 7.03 4.73 -10.60
CA THR A 41 8.33 5.30 -11.00
C THR A 41 9.26 4.23 -11.57
N LEU A 42 10.32 4.65 -12.26
CA LEU A 42 11.33 3.71 -12.79
C LEU A 42 12.03 2.92 -11.67
N ALA A 43 12.25 3.55 -10.51
CA ALA A 43 12.81 2.87 -9.35
C ALA A 43 11.85 1.83 -8.77
N GLY A 44 10.56 2.17 -8.65
CA GLY A 44 9.52 1.24 -8.22
C GLY A 44 9.40 0.02 -9.14
N LEU A 45 9.38 0.26 -10.46
CA LEU A 45 9.42 -0.82 -11.46
C LEU A 45 10.63 -1.74 -11.26
N TYR A 46 11.82 -1.16 -11.11
CA TYR A 46 13.03 -1.95 -10.92
C TYR A 46 12.97 -2.78 -9.64
N SER A 47 12.54 -2.20 -8.51
CA SER A 47 12.40 -2.94 -7.25
C SER A 47 11.45 -4.13 -7.42
N TYR A 48 10.26 -3.90 -7.95
CA TYR A 48 9.27 -4.95 -8.20
C TYR A 48 9.82 -6.06 -9.11
N LEU A 49 10.44 -5.68 -10.23
CA LEU A 49 11.01 -6.65 -11.18
C LEU A 49 12.13 -7.44 -10.54
N SER A 50 13.02 -6.78 -9.79
CA SER A 50 14.16 -7.44 -9.15
C SER A 50 13.74 -8.51 -8.13
N GLU A 51 12.60 -8.34 -7.48
CA GLU A 51 12.02 -9.32 -6.55
C GLU A 51 11.46 -10.56 -7.27
N ALA A 52 11.02 -10.40 -8.52
CA ALA A 52 10.43 -11.49 -9.31
C ALA A 52 11.48 -12.43 -9.91
N PHE A 53 12.77 -12.10 -9.85
CA PHE A 53 13.86 -12.92 -10.37
C PHE A 53 14.70 -13.51 -9.24
N GLY A 54 14.89 -14.83 -9.28
CA GLY A 54 15.77 -15.55 -8.37
C GLY A 54 17.25 -15.21 -8.57
N THR A 55 18.07 -15.68 -7.63
CA THR A 55 19.51 -15.42 -7.61
C THR A 55 20.27 -15.94 -8.84
N TRP A 56 19.73 -16.98 -9.50
CA TRP A 56 20.29 -17.62 -10.69
C TRP A 56 19.59 -17.22 -12.00
N ASP A 57 18.53 -16.41 -11.92
CA ASP A 57 17.77 -16.01 -13.10
C ASP A 57 18.45 -14.85 -13.86
N GLN A 58 17.87 -14.49 -15.00
CA GLN A 58 18.19 -13.21 -15.65
C GLN A 58 18.04 -12.07 -14.64
N ARG A 59 18.96 -11.12 -14.65
CA ARG A 59 18.95 -10.02 -13.69
C ARG A 59 18.60 -8.71 -14.38
N PRO A 60 17.44 -8.09 -14.05
CA PRO A 60 17.15 -6.75 -14.49
C PRO A 60 18.23 -5.78 -14.05
N MET A 61 18.53 -4.79 -14.88
CA MET A 61 19.50 -3.75 -14.55
C MET A 61 18.86 -2.36 -14.66
N PHE A 62 19.05 -1.55 -13.63
CA PHE A 62 18.61 -0.16 -13.60
C PHE A 62 19.82 0.78 -13.56
N LYS A 63 19.87 1.69 -14.53
CA LYS A 63 20.84 2.79 -14.60
C LYS A 63 20.09 4.10 -14.80
N ALA A 64 20.29 5.06 -13.89
CA ALA A 64 19.70 6.39 -13.97
C ALA A 64 20.71 7.47 -13.57
N ASN A 65 20.56 8.63 -14.20
CA ASN A 65 21.14 9.89 -13.77
C ASN A 65 19.99 10.90 -13.72
N VAL A 66 19.36 11.02 -12.56
CA VAL A 66 18.15 11.82 -12.35
C VAL A 66 18.25 12.52 -10.99
N ASP A 67 17.74 13.74 -10.91
CA ASP A 67 17.57 14.50 -9.67
C ASP A 67 16.22 14.17 -8.99
N HIS A 68 15.22 13.78 -9.77
CA HIS A 68 13.89 13.35 -9.31
C HIS A 68 13.38 12.12 -10.08
N LEU A 69 12.64 11.26 -9.39
CA LEU A 69 11.94 10.14 -10.03
C LEU A 69 10.65 10.65 -10.67
N GLN A 70 10.52 10.47 -11.97
CA GLN A 70 9.30 10.80 -12.70
C GLN A 70 8.34 9.60 -12.71
N ASP A 71 7.05 9.91 -12.72
CA ASP A 71 5.99 8.94 -12.96
C ASP A 71 6.10 8.43 -14.40
N ILE A 72 6.23 7.11 -14.55
CA ILE A 72 6.06 6.43 -15.83
C ILE A 72 4.57 6.22 -16.11
N ARG A 73 3.80 5.97 -15.04
CA ARG A 73 2.36 5.81 -15.06
C ARG A 73 1.78 6.27 -13.72
N ARG A 74 0.51 6.69 -13.74
CA ARG A 74 -0.32 6.82 -12.54
C ARG A 74 -1.39 5.75 -12.56
N CYS A 75 -1.37 4.89 -11.55
CA CYS A 75 -2.41 3.90 -11.28
C CYS A 75 -3.42 4.48 -10.29
N ASP A 76 -4.51 3.75 -10.05
CA ASP A 76 -5.43 4.12 -8.98
C ASP A 76 -4.72 4.01 -7.62
N PRO A 77 -4.90 4.99 -6.72
CA PRO A 77 -4.27 4.96 -5.41
C PRO A 77 -4.85 3.82 -4.57
N ALA A 78 -3.98 3.11 -3.83
CA ALA A 78 -4.40 2.06 -2.90
C ALA A 78 -5.32 2.60 -1.79
N VAL A 79 -5.10 3.86 -1.40
CA VAL A 79 -5.95 4.60 -0.48
C VAL A 79 -6.33 5.93 -1.11
N PRO A 80 -7.62 6.28 -1.23
CA PRO A 80 -8.04 7.56 -1.78
C PRO A 80 -7.39 8.75 -1.06
N LEU A 81 -6.98 9.78 -1.80
CA LEU A 81 -6.38 10.99 -1.22
C LEU A 81 -7.29 11.65 -0.17
N SER A 82 -8.61 11.61 -0.38
CA SER A 82 -9.58 12.10 0.59
C SER A 82 -9.51 11.36 1.93
N THR A 83 -9.22 10.06 1.92
CA THR A 83 -8.97 9.28 3.14
C THR A 83 -7.62 9.63 3.76
N LEU A 84 -6.55 9.72 2.95
CA LEU A 84 -5.21 10.04 3.43
C LEU A 84 -5.13 11.41 4.12
N ARG A 85 -5.84 12.40 3.57
CA ARG A 85 -5.95 13.75 4.16
C ARG A 85 -6.59 13.76 5.55
N ARG A 86 -7.37 12.73 5.90
CA ARG A 86 -8.00 12.60 7.22
C ARG A 86 -7.15 11.88 8.25
N LEU A 87 -5.99 11.31 7.87
CA LEU A 87 -5.11 10.65 8.82
C LEU A 87 -4.74 11.52 10.03
N PRO A 88 -4.44 12.83 9.89
CA PRO A 88 -4.18 13.70 11.03
C PRO A 88 -5.40 13.93 11.95
N GLU A 89 -6.63 13.79 11.44
CA GLU A 89 -7.86 13.91 12.23
C GLU A 89 -8.00 12.73 13.19
N TRP A 90 -7.74 11.51 12.70
CA TRP A 90 -7.82 10.29 13.51
C TRP A 90 -6.57 10.05 14.35
N PHE A 91 -5.41 10.51 13.88
CA PHE A 91 -4.12 10.32 14.55
C PHE A 91 -3.44 11.67 14.81
N PRO A 92 -3.86 12.41 15.86
CA PRO A 92 -3.31 13.72 16.18
C PRO A 92 -1.80 13.70 16.45
N THR A 93 -1.26 12.57 16.91
CA THR A 93 0.19 12.33 17.04
C THR A 93 0.58 11.05 16.29
N PRO A 94 1.85 10.90 15.86
CA PRO A 94 2.29 9.71 15.14
C PRO A 94 2.14 8.40 15.92
N ASP A 95 2.18 8.46 17.26
CA ASP A 95 2.03 7.32 18.16
C ASP A 95 0.62 7.21 18.77
N HIS A 96 -0.35 8.00 18.28
CA HIS A 96 -1.72 7.96 18.77
C HIS A 96 -2.35 6.58 18.48
N VAL A 97 -3.06 6.04 19.47
CA VAL A 97 -3.92 4.86 19.31
C VAL A 97 -5.35 5.36 19.16
N PHE A 98 -5.91 5.19 17.97
CA PHE A 98 -7.31 5.52 17.70
C PHE A 98 -8.20 4.43 18.33
N PRO A 99 -9.07 4.79 19.30
CA PRO A 99 -9.90 3.81 19.99
C PRO A 99 -10.98 3.28 19.06
N LEU A 100 -11.19 1.97 19.11
CA LEU A 100 -12.26 1.29 18.39
C LEU A 100 -13.21 0.64 19.40
N ASN A 101 -14.44 0.42 18.98
CA ASN A 101 -15.45 -0.32 19.76
C ASN A 101 -16.46 -0.96 18.78
N PRO A 102 -17.38 -1.82 19.25
CA PRO A 102 -18.27 -2.58 18.37
C PRO A 102 -19.19 -1.73 17.48
N SER A 103 -19.35 -0.43 17.75
CA SER A 103 -20.16 0.44 16.88
C SER A 103 -19.48 0.76 15.53
N TYR A 104 -18.16 0.57 15.41
CA TYR A 104 -17.41 0.75 14.16
C TYR A 104 -17.62 -0.40 13.16
N GLU A 105 -17.90 -1.60 13.64
CA GLU A 105 -18.09 -2.77 12.78
C GLU A 105 -19.45 -2.70 12.08
N PRO A 106 -19.53 -2.67 10.74
CA PRO A 106 -20.81 -2.65 10.03
C PRO A 106 -21.63 -3.93 10.20
N ASP A 107 -20.99 -5.08 10.42
CA ASP A 107 -21.71 -6.32 10.72
C ASP A 107 -22.18 -6.35 12.18
N LYS A 108 -23.48 -6.13 12.39
CA LYS A 108 -24.08 -6.03 13.73
C LYS A 108 -24.48 -7.37 14.35
N ARG A 109 -24.22 -8.51 13.69
CA ARG A 109 -24.66 -9.83 14.18
C ARG A 109 -24.11 -10.16 15.57
N ASP A 110 -22.86 -9.81 15.83
CA ASP A 110 -22.18 -10.15 17.10
C ASP A 110 -22.40 -9.09 18.20
N SER A 111 -22.60 -7.83 17.81
CA SER A 111 -22.75 -6.73 18.77
C SER A 111 -24.19 -6.46 19.18
N GLY A 112 -25.16 -6.77 18.32
CA GLY A 112 -26.58 -6.44 18.53
C GLY A 112 -26.86 -4.92 18.60
N LEU A 113 -25.91 -4.09 18.18
CA LEU A 113 -26.04 -2.63 18.17
C LEU A 113 -26.80 -2.14 16.94
N GLU A 114 -27.48 -1.01 17.09
CA GLU A 114 -28.04 -0.28 15.94
C GLU A 114 -26.91 0.23 15.02
N PRO A 115 -27.19 0.41 13.71
CA PRO A 115 -26.25 1.01 12.77
C PRO A 115 -25.74 2.37 13.24
N HIS A 116 -24.43 2.60 13.09
CA HIS A 116 -23.77 3.86 13.45
C HIS A 116 -23.00 4.41 12.24
N PRO A 117 -23.69 5.09 11.29
CA PRO A 117 -23.14 5.42 9.97
C PRO A 117 -21.81 6.19 10.00
N GLU A 118 -21.63 7.08 10.99
CA GLU A 118 -20.40 7.88 11.13
C GLU A 118 -19.18 7.00 11.47
N HIS A 119 -19.34 6.07 12.42
CA HIS A 119 -18.28 5.17 12.84
C HIS A 119 -17.98 4.14 11.74
N GLU A 120 -19.02 3.59 11.12
CA GLU A 120 -18.87 2.64 10.01
C GLU A 120 -18.16 3.28 8.80
N ALA A 121 -18.45 4.55 8.50
CA ALA A 121 -17.77 5.29 7.44
C ALA A 121 -16.28 5.54 7.74
N VAL A 122 -15.94 5.86 9.00
CA VAL A 122 -14.54 5.97 9.44
C VAL A 122 -13.86 4.61 9.41
N PHE A 123 -14.51 3.56 9.91
CA PHE A 123 -13.96 2.21 9.95
C PHE A 123 -13.65 1.67 8.56
N LYS A 124 -14.56 1.88 7.59
CA LYS A 124 -14.34 1.51 6.19
C LYS A 124 -13.08 2.16 5.61
N GLN A 125 -12.80 3.40 5.99
CA GLN A 125 -11.60 4.11 5.56
C GLN A 125 -10.35 3.57 6.27
N LEU A 126 -10.40 3.36 7.58
CA LEU A 126 -9.30 2.76 8.36
C LEU A 126 -8.98 1.33 7.89
N GLN A 127 -9.98 0.53 7.51
CA GLN A 127 -9.78 -0.79 6.93
C GLN A 127 -9.04 -0.72 5.58
N LYS A 128 -9.37 0.25 4.71
CA LYS A 128 -8.59 0.49 3.49
C LYS A 128 -7.14 0.85 3.80
N CYS A 129 -6.92 1.71 4.80
CA CYS A 129 -5.59 2.04 5.28
C CYS A 129 -4.85 0.80 5.81
N ALA A 130 -5.54 -0.11 6.51
CA ALA A 130 -4.95 -1.36 6.99
C ALA A 130 -4.56 -2.30 5.84
N SER A 131 -5.41 -2.46 4.83
CA SER A 131 -5.09 -3.21 3.61
C SER A 131 -3.87 -2.65 2.87
N ALA A 132 -3.66 -1.33 2.94
CA ALA A 132 -2.50 -0.64 2.39
C ALA A 132 -1.30 -0.55 3.37
N LYS A 133 -1.34 -1.28 4.50
CA LYS A 133 -0.29 -1.32 5.53
C LYS A 133 0.02 0.03 6.17
N LEU A 134 -0.93 0.97 6.17
CA LEU A 134 -0.79 2.27 6.83
C LEU A 134 -1.24 2.22 8.29
N VAL A 135 -2.21 1.39 8.60
CA VAL A 135 -2.79 1.22 9.93
C VAL A 135 -2.71 -0.24 10.34
N GLU A 136 -2.49 -0.50 11.62
CA GLU A 136 -2.52 -1.84 12.20
C GLU A 136 -3.36 -1.85 13.50
N PRO A 137 -4.05 -2.97 13.80
CA PRO A 137 -4.75 -3.13 15.07
C PRO A 137 -3.77 -3.18 16.25
N VAL A 138 -4.25 -2.80 17.43
CA VAL A 138 -3.56 -2.94 18.71
C VAL A 138 -4.32 -3.97 19.54
N GLY A 139 -3.60 -4.90 20.18
CA GLY A 139 -4.21 -5.92 21.04
C GLY A 139 -4.95 -7.04 20.31
N ALA A 140 -5.00 -7.02 18.97
CA ALA A 140 -5.70 -8.02 18.16
C ALA A 140 -5.04 -8.25 16.80
N ASP A 141 -5.33 -9.38 16.14
CA ASP A 141 -4.74 -9.74 14.85
C ASP A 141 -5.34 -8.98 13.66
N HIS A 142 -6.60 -8.57 13.77
CA HIS A 142 -7.36 -7.92 12.70
C HIS A 142 -8.20 -6.76 13.22
N MET A 143 -8.48 -5.78 12.35
CA MET A 143 -9.28 -4.58 12.67
C MET A 143 -10.66 -4.94 13.24
N PHE A 144 -11.31 -5.98 12.72
CA PHE A 144 -12.59 -6.50 13.23
C PHE A 144 -12.49 -6.84 14.72
N PHE A 145 -11.50 -7.64 15.11
CA PHE A 145 -11.31 -8.04 16.50
C PHE A 145 -10.95 -6.86 17.39
N ALA A 146 -10.14 -5.93 16.90
CA ALA A 146 -9.83 -4.70 17.63
C ALA A 146 -11.10 -3.88 17.93
N ALA A 147 -12.03 -3.77 16.97
CA ALA A 147 -13.31 -3.12 17.20
C ALA A 147 -14.20 -3.91 18.18
N MET A 148 -14.36 -5.21 17.96
CA MET A 148 -15.24 -6.05 18.79
C MET A 148 -14.76 -6.18 20.23
N GLN A 149 -13.45 -6.15 20.47
CA GLN A 149 -12.84 -6.22 21.81
C GLN A 149 -12.65 -4.84 22.46
N SER A 150 -13.13 -3.76 21.81
CA SER A 150 -12.97 -2.38 22.29
C SER A 150 -11.53 -1.95 22.53
N GLU A 151 -10.63 -2.40 21.65
CA GLU A 151 -9.21 -2.05 21.62
C GLU A 151 -9.01 -0.78 20.75
N GLY A 152 -8.01 -0.77 19.87
CA GLY A 152 -7.76 0.34 18.96
C GLY A 152 -6.91 -0.02 17.77
N CYS A 153 -6.54 0.98 16.99
CA CYS A 153 -5.59 0.85 15.90
C CYS A 153 -4.58 1.99 15.92
N ARG A 154 -3.43 1.81 15.28
CA ARG A 154 -2.34 2.80 15.24
C ARG A 154 -1.70 2.87 13.87
N LEU A 155 -0.96 3.94 13.62
CA LEU A 155 -0.17 4.08 12.40
C LEU A 155 1.05 3.16 12.41
N THR A 156 1.27 2.47 11.29
CA THR A 156 2.54 1.80 11.00
C THR A 156 3.61 2.86 10.67
N PRO A 157 4.91 2.49 10.53
CA PRO A 157 5.92 3.43 10.04
C PRO A 157 5.55 4.09 8.69
N LEU A 158 4.94 3.32 7.76
CA LEU A 158 4.47 3.85 6.49
C LEU A 158 3.26 4.80 6.68
N GLY A 159 2.33 4.44 7.56
CA GLY A 159 1.21 5.31 7.93
C GLY A 159 1.66 6.64 8.52
N ARG A 160 2.68 6.64 9.39
CA ARG A 160 3.27 7.86 9.95
C ARG A 160 3.84 8.78 8.88
N HIS A 161 4.48 8.21 7.85
CA HIS A 161 4.96 8.98 6.70
C HIS A 161 3.81 9.68 5.96
N TYR A 162 2.75 8.95 5.59
CA TYR A 162 1.59 9.55 4.90
C TYR A 162 0.81 10.53 5.76
N ARG A 163 0.67 10.27 7.07
CA ARG A 163 0.07 11.21 8.03
C ARG A 163 0.88 12.52 8.11
N HIS A 164 2.21 12.44 8.09
CA HIS A 164 3.06 13.63 8.04
C HIS A 164 2.89 14.40 6.73
N MET A 165 2.87 13.74 5.58
CA MET A 165 2.61 14.42 4.30
C MET A 165 1.23 15.07 4.26
N ALA A 166 0.21 14.41 4.83
CA ALA A 166 -1.13 14.97 4.98
C ALA A 166 -1.15 16.23 5.85
N SER A 167 -0.45 16.24 6.98
CA SER A 167 -0.41 17.39 7.88
C SER A 167 0.33 18.60 7.32
N GLU A 168 1.24 18.38 6.36
CA GLU A 168 2.01 19.43 5.69
C GLU A 168 1.38 19.89 4.36
N ASP A 169 0.20 19.37 3.99
CA ASP A 169 -0.47 19.62 2.70
C ASP A 169 0.39 19.23 1.47
N ARG A 170 1.05 18.07 1.56
CA ARG A 170 1.98 17.54 0.54
C ARG A 170 1.50 16.26 -0.16
N LEU A 171 0.19 15.98 -0.13
CA LEU A 171 -0.47 14.82 -0.75
C LEU A 171 -1.03 15.11 -2.15
#